data_AF-A0A7V9JHS4-F1
#
_entry.id   AF-A0A7V9JHS4-F1
#
_cell.length_a   1.000
_cell.length_b   1.000
_cell.length_c   1.000
_cell.angle_alpha   90.00
_cell.angle_beta   90.00
_cell.angle_gamma   90.00
#
_symmetry.space_group_name_H-M   'P 1'
#
loop_
_entity.id
_entity.type
_entity.pdbx_description
1 polymer ?
#
loop_
_entity_poly.entity_id
_entity_poly.type
_entity_poly.pdbx_seq_one_letter_code
_entity_poly.pdbx_strand_id
1 'polypeptide(L)'
;MTTRQAEQIDLFAWARELEQEQERVDAVNEQRARRRGFLVFATDPSIDPDAPDYRQVYATEADTPAKAVAKIRPLASGRRLRAYLATGHYSDQLAEARWVA
;
A
#
# COMPACT_ATOMS: atom_id res chain seq x y z
N MET A 1 -11.96 32.10 46.51
CA MET A 1 -11.06 31.91 45.35
C MET A 1 -11.06 30.44 44.99
N THR A 2 -11.80 30.12 43.93
CA THR A 2 -12.16 28.76 43.49
C THR A 2 -11.27 28.37 42.32
N THR A 3 -10.23 27.59 42.59
CA THR A 3 -9.40 26.94 41.56
C THR A 3 -8.96 25.57 42.09
N ARG A 4 -9.91 24.64 42.14
CA ARG A 4 -9.69 23.21 42.42
C ARG A 4 -10.61 22.35 41.54
N GLN A 5 -10.75 22.74 40.28
CA GLN A 5 -11.50 22.03 39.23
C GLN A 5 -10.61 21.74 38.01
N ALA A 6 -9.30 21.66 38.22
CA ALA A 6 -8.41 21.08 37.24
C ALA A 6 -8.50 19.55 37.40
N GLU A 7 -8.97 18.88 36.35
CA GLU A 7 -8.88 17.43 36.11
C GLU A 7 -9.77 16.51 36.96
N GLN A 8 -11.06 16.81 37.07
CA GLN A 8 -12.02 15.71 37.17
C GLN A 8 -12.31 15.28 35.74
N ILE A 9 -11.64 14.20 35.28
CA ILE A 9 -11.92 13.59 33.97
C ILE A 9 -13.41 13.30 33.93
N ASP A 10 -14.14 14.01 33.08
CA ASP A 10 -15.51 13.66 32.78
C ASP A 10 -15.47 12.29 32.10
N LEU A 11 -15.82 11.26 32.88
CA LEU A 11 -15.79 9.86 32.44
C LEU A 11 -16.64 9.66 31.18
N PHE A 12 -17.68 10.47 30.96
CA PHE A 12 -18.49 10.42 29.74
C PHE A 12 -17.79 11.07 28.55
N ALA A 13 -17.07 12.18 28.76
CA ALA A 13 -16.25 12.79 27.72
C ALA A 13 -15.11 11.85 27.29
N TRP A 14 -14.43 11.24 28.27
CA TRP A 14 -13.38 10.26 28.03
C TRP A 14 -13.89 9.00 27.32
N ALA A 15 -15.06 8.49 27.71
CA ALA A 15 -15.68 7.35 27.02
C ALA A 15 -16.00 7.66 25.55
N ARG A 16 -16.51 8.87 25.23
CA ARG A 16 -16.76 9.28 23.85
C ARG A 16 -15.50 9.45 23.02
N GLU A 17 -14.42 9.96 23.61
CA GLU A 17 -13.12 10.07 22.92
C GLU A 17 -12.57 8.68 22.59
N LEU A 18 -12.71 7.72 23.50
CA LEU A 18 -12.34 6.31 23.28
C LEU A 18 -13.13 5.66 22.15
N GLU A 19 -14.45 5.86 22.10
CA GLU A 19 -15.28 5.34 21.01
C GLU A 19 -14.85 5.92 19.66
N GLN A 20 -14.61 7.23 19.58
CA GLN A 20 -14.15 7.88 18.34
C GLN A 20 -12.76 7.38 17.90
N GLU A 21 -11.87 7.12 18.85
CA GLU A 21 -10.54 6.60 18.54
C GLU A 21 -10.61 5.14 18.08
N GLN A 22 -11.47 4.33 18.70
CA GLN A 22 -11.73 2.96 18.27
C GLN A 22 -12.29 2.93 16.84
N GLU A 23 -13.27 3.77 16.53
CA GLU A 23 -13.83 3.89 15.17
C GLU A 23 -12.77 4.30 14.14
N ARG A 24 -11.86 5.22 14.49
CA ARG A 24 -10.75 5.61 13.60
C ARG A 24 -9.78 4.46 13.36
N VAL A 25 -9.41 3.74 14.42
CA VAL A 25 -8.51 2.59 14.33
C VAL A 25 -9.13 1.51 13.46
N ASP A 26 -10.42 1.22 13.64
CA ASP A 26 -11.15 0.22 12.86
C ASP A 26 -11.25 0.62 11.39
N ALA A 27 -11.54 1.89 11.09
CA ALA A 27 -11.55 2.39 9.71
C ALA A 27 -10.17 2.28 9.03
N VAL A 28 -9.08 2.58 9.74
CA VAL A 28 -7.71 2.42 9.24
C VAL A 28 -7.36 0.95 9.04
N ASN A 29 -7.77 0.08 9.97
CA ASN A 29 -7.55 -1.36 9.88
C ASN A 29 -8.33 -1.96 8.70
N GLU A 30 -9.56 -1.52 8.48
CA GLU A 30 -10.36 -1.92 7.32
C GLU A 30 -9.69 -1.46 6.02
N GLN A 31 -9.16 -0.23 6.00
CA GLN A 31 -8.41 0.27 4.85
C GLN A 31 -7.12 -0.53 4.59
N ARG A 32 -6.40 -0.94 5.65
CA ARG A 32 -5.22 -1.81 5.54
C ARG A 32 -5.61 -3.22 5.07
N ALA A 33 -6.71 -3.78 5.57
CA ALA A 33 -7.23 -5.08 5.15
C ALA A 33 -7.65 -5.11 3.67
N ARG A 34 -7.97 -3.94 3.08
CA ARG A 34 -8.26 -3.81 1.64
C ARG A 34 -7.00 -3.78 0.77
N ARG A 35 -5.80 -3.59 1.33
CA ARG A 35 -4.55 -3.61 0.56
C ARG A 35 -4.26 -5.03 0.10
N ARG A 36 -3.93 -5.14 -1.19
CA ARG A 36 -3.60 -6.42 -1.84
C ARG A 36 -2.17 -6.34 -2.35
N GLY A 37 -1.50 -7.50 -2.39
CA GLY A 37 -0.22 -7.63 -3.06
C GLY A 37 -0.40 -7.53 -4.58
N PHE A 38 0.42 -6.70 -5.22
CA PHE A 38 0.50 -6.54 -6.66
C PHE A 38 1.91 -6.79 -7.16
N LEU A 39 2.01 -7.46 -8.30
CA LEU A 39 3.20 -7.56 -9.11
C LEU A 39 3.11 -6.54 -10.24
N VAL A 40 4.14 -5.71 -10.42
CA VAL A 40 4.23 -4.70 -11.46
C VAL A 40 5.39 -5.05 -12.38
N PHE A 41 5.07 -5.38 -13.63
CA PHE A 41 6.05 -5.62 -14.68
C PHE A 41 6.40 -4.31 -15.35
N ALA A 42 7.69 -4.02 -15.44
CA ALA A 42 8.26 -2.86 -16.11
C ALA A 42 9.08 -3.32 -17.32
N THR A 43 8.51 -3.17 -18.51
CA THR A 43 9.16 -3.55 -19.77
C THR A 43 9.69 -2.34 -20.53
N ASP A 44 10.91 -2.45 -21.06
CA ASP A 44 11.51 -1.41 -21.88
C ASP A 44 11.34 -1.75 -23.37
N PRO A 45 10.51 -1.01 -24.14
CA PRO A 45 10.29 -1.31 -25.55
C PRO A 45 11.49 -1.01 -26.44
N SER A 46 12.54 -0.34 -25.93
CA SER A 46 13.78 -0.06 -26.66
C SER A 46 14.83 -1.16 -26.53
N ILE A 47 14.62 -2.12 -25.63
CA ILE A 47 15.52 -3.24 -25.38
C ILE A 47 14.97 -4.49 -26.07
N ASP A 48 15.88 -5.34 -26.55
CA ASP A 48 15.53 -6.65 -27.13
C ASP A 48 14.72 -7.49 -26.12
N PRO A 49 13.57 -8.07 -26.50
CA PRO A 49 12.72 -8.84 -25.60
C PRO A 49 13.40 -10.01 -24.88
N ASP A 50 14.44 -10.60 -25.48
CA ASP A 50 15.18 -11.73 -24.93
C ASP A 50 16.35 -11.29 -24.03
N ALA A 51 16.66 -10.00 -24.00
CA ALA A 51 17.68 -9.47 -23.11
C ALA A 51 17.18 -9.47 -21.65
N PRO A 52 18.05 -9.79 -20.67
CA PRO A 52 17.65 -9.83 -19.26
C PRO A 52 17.15 -8.48 -18.74
N ASP A 53 17.65 -7.38 -19.30
CA ASP A 53 17.28 -6.02 -18.88
C ASP A 53 15.93 -5.54 -19.44
N TYR A 54 15.35 -6.29 -20.38
CA TYR A 54 14.06 -5.98 -20.99
C TYR A 54 12.97 -5.83 -19.94
N ARG A 55 12.94 -6.74 -18.96
CA ARG A 55 11.85 -6.88 -18.00
C ARG A 55 12.36 -6.80 -16.58
N GLN A 56 11.80 -5.87 -15.81
CA GLN A 56 11.96 -5.81 -14.37
C GLN A 56 10.62 -6.11 -13.69
N VAL A 57 10.66 -6.83 -12.57
CA VAL A 57 9.47 -7.21 -11.80
C VAL A 57 9.55 -6.56 -10.42
N TYR A 58 8.48 -5.89 -10.03
CA TYR A 58 8.35 -5.24 -8.73
C TYR A 58 7.16 -5.82 -7.96
N ALA A 59 7.24 -5.87 -6.64
CA ALA A 59 6.13 -6.24 -5.77
C ALA A 59 5.78 -5.06 -4.86
N THR A 60 4.49 -4.74 -4.73
CA THR A 60 4.02 -3.69 -3.82
C THR A 60 2.61 -3.95 -3.34
N GLU A 61 2.28 -3.44 -2.15
CA GLU A 61 0.91 -3.44 -1.65
C GLU A 61 0.17 -2.19 -2.11
N ALA A 62 -1.05 -2.36 -2.62
CA ALA A 62 -1.92 -1.25 -3.00
C ALA A 62 -3.40 -1.64 -2.92
N ASP A 63 -4.28 -0.64 -2.92
CA ASP A 63 -5.73 -0.90 -2.98
C ASP A 63 -6.18 -1.24 -4.42
N THR A 64 -5.46 -0.74 -5.42
CA THR A 64 -5.80 -0.91 -6.85
C THR A 64 -4.55 -1.12 -7.71
N PRO A 65 -4.67 -1.76 -8.89
CA PRO A 65 -3.57 -1.90 -9.83
C PRO A 65 -2.97 -0.54 -10.25
N ALA A 66 -3.80 0.49 -10.42
CA ALA A 66 -3.35 1.83 -10.79
C ALA A 66 -2.48 2.46 -9.70
N LYS A 67 -2.83 2.28 -8.42
CA LYS A 67 -2.00 2.73 -7.29
C LYS A 67 -0.68 1.96 -7.22
N ALA A 68 -0.69 0.65 -7.48
CA ALA A 68 0.53 -0.14 -7.57
C ALA A 68 1.46 0.38 -8.68
N VAL A 69 0.92 0.65 -9.88
CA VAL A 69 1.68 1.26 -10.98
C VAL A 69 2.22 2.63 -10.58
N ALA A 70 1.44 3.47 -9.92
CA ALA A 70 1.86 4.80 -9.50
C ALA A 70 3.06 4.76 -8.54
N LYS A 71 3.12 3.80 -7.62
CA LYS A 71 4.27 3.60 -6.73
C LYS A 71 5.56 3.23 -7.48
N ILE A 72 5.44 2.39 -8.51
CA ILE A 72 6.60 1.88 -9.25
C ILE A 72 7.08 2.85 -10.35
N ARG A 73 6.19 3.71 -10.85
CA ARG A 73 6.49 4.65 -11.94
C ARG A 73 7.76 5.50 -11.75
N PRO A 74 8.06 6.06 -10.57
CA PRO A 74 9.30 6.80 -10.35
C PRO A 74 10.56 5.93 -10.41
N LEU A 75 10.46 4.63 -10.10
CA LEU A 75 11.57 3.69 -10.05
C LEU A 75 11.90 3.07 -11.41
N ALA A 76 10.92 3.04 -12.31
CA ALA A 76 10.99 2.42 -13.62
C ALA A 76 10.64 3.43 -14.73
N SER A 77 11.28 4.60 -14.69
CA SER A 77 11.06 5.68 -15.67
C SER A 77 11.33 5.19 -17.10
N GLY A 78 10.50 5.65 -18.05
CA GLY A 78 10.59 5.26 -19.46
C GLY A 78 10.08 3.85 -19.79
N ARG A 79 9.80 3.00 -18.79
CA ARG A 79 9.30 1.64 -18.99
C ARG A 79 7.77 1.59 -19.05
N ARG A 80 7.24 0.64 -19.80
CA ARG A 80 5.81 0.30 -19.83
C ARG A 80 5.47 -0.53 -18.60
N LEU A 81 4.45 -0.10 -17.86
CA LEU A 81 4.07 -0.71 -16.58
C LEU A 81 2.75 -1.46 -16.70
N ARG A 82 2.70 -2.70 -16.19
CA ARG A 82 1.47 -3.49 -16.04
C ARG A 82 1.41 -4.13 -14.65
N ALA A 83 0.32 -3.93 -13.95
CA ALA A 83 0.10 -4.48 -12.61
C ALA A 83 -0.86 -5.67 -12.65
N TYR A 84 -0.53 -6.72 -11.90
CA TYR A 84 -1.31 -7.94 -11.72
C TYR A 84 -1.39 -8.27 -10.23
N LEU A 85 -2.46 -8.95 -9.81
CA LEU A 85 -2.55 -9.45 -8.45
C LEU A 85 -1.47 -10.49 -8.19
N ALA A 86 -0.76 -10.35 -7.06
CA ALA A 86 0.30 -11.25 -6.65
C ALA A 86 -0.20 -12.69 -6.38
N THR A 87 -1.48 -12.85 -6.05
CA THR A 87 -2.12 -14.16 -5.85
C THR A 87 -2.62 -14.77 -7.17
N GLY A 88 -2.35 -14.14 -8.32
CA GLY A 88 -2.86 -14.54 -9.62
C GLY A 88 -1.90 -15.40 -10.42
N HIS A 89 -2.06 -15.36 -11.75
CA HIS A 89 -1.31 -16.18 -12.71
C HIS A 89 0.21 -16.04 -12.61
N TYR A 90 0.71 -14.88 -12.17
CA TYR A 90 2.14 -14.57 -12.08
C TYR A 90 2.71 -14.68 -10.66
N SER A 91 2.03 -15.40 -9.76
CA SER A 91 2.44 -15.51 -8.35
C SER A 91 3.85 -16.07 -8.15
N ASP A 92 4.32 -16.92 -9.07
CA ASP A 92 5.68 -17.45 -9.13
C ASP A 92 6.74 -16.34 -9.24
N GLN A 93 6.42 -15.25 -9.94
CA GLN A 93 7.34 -14.12 -10.15
C GLN A 93 7.58 -13.29 -8.87
N LEU A 94 6.81 -13.54 -7.79
CA LEU A 94 7.00 -12.88 -6.50
C LEU A 94 8.37 -13.18 -5.89
N ALA A 95 8.93 -14.37 -6.12
CA ALA A 95 10.23 -14.76 -5.60
C ALA A 95 11.38 -13.91 -6.15
N GLU A 96 11.24 -13.43 -7.40
CA GLU A 96 12.24 -12.64 -8.11
C GLU A 96 11.92 -11.14 -8.09
N ALA A 97 10.77 -10.76 -7.55
CA ALA A 97 10.29 -9.39 -7.57
C ALA A 97 11.02 -8.49 -6.57
N ARG A 98 11.34 -7.27 -6.99
CA ARG A 98 11.84 -6.23 -6.10
C ARG A 98 10.71 -5.61 -5.29
N TRP A 99 10.74 -5.79 -3.98
CA TRP A 99 9.75 -5.23 -3.06
C TRP A 99 9.86 -3.70 -2.92
N VAL A 100 8.70 -3.03 -2.94
CA VAL A 100 8.54 -1.58 -2.79
C VAL A 100 7.38 -1.30 -1.84
N ALA A 101 7.67 -0.55 -0.77
CA ALA A 101 6.70 -0.17 0.27
C ALA A 101 5.62 0.81 -0.23
#